data_AF-A0A413TGX6-F1
#
_entry.id   AF-A0A413TGX6-F1
#
_cell.length_a   1.000
_cell.length_b   1.000
_cell.length_c   1.000
_cell.angle_alpha   90.00
_cell.angle_beta   90.00
_cell.angle_gamma   90.00
#
_symmetry.space_group_name_H-M   'P 1'
#
loop_
_entity.id
_entity.type
_entity.pdbx_description
1 polymer ?
#
loop_
_entity_poly.entity_id
_entity_poly.type
_entity_poly.pdbx_seq_one_letter_code
_entity_poly.pdbx_strand_id
1 'polypeptide(L)'
;MEKSANGEKMLPADYDKLDYEEIKDRLCITLHSKEQRIEQLKGNLSMDIEGTDLTAAIRIFTGKKDNENGYFGIEPRYLETWGKTLEEVYQQALQNMPRLFPLRIMEMDEMIGRLIFGLDDVEQDSESLEIEFEPYKMYVLSNDTKTDGAAAILYPGLLEKLASNMQSNIFILPSSEHETLLTKDTGEISARDWQSVVIQANQQLFSQDILSDEVYCYDYQEHMLKMVTDPEQTKELRAQLQQMCCCVDATGANTQEYEEEDYGEEQ
;
A
#
# COMPACT_ATOMS: atom_id res chain seq x y z
N MET A 1 20.46 15.44 26.67
CA MET A 1 19.93 15.14 25.33
C MET A 1 20.62 13.87 24.88
N GLU A 2 19.95 12.74 25.03
CA GLU A 2 20.45 11.44 24.55
C GLU A 2 20.16 11.35 23.05
N LYS A 3 21.19 11.03 22.27
CA LYS A 3 21.07 10.78 20.82
C LYS A 3 20.68 9.32 20.63
N SER A 4 19.79 9.02 19.69
CA SER A 4 19.58 7.64 19.24
C SER A 4 20.85 7.11 18.56
N ALA A 5 20.95 5.77 18.41
CA ALA A 5 22.07 5.10 17.78
C ALA A 5 22.39 5.59 16.35
N ASN A 6 21.45 6.28 15.70
CA ASN A 6 21.58 6.84 14.35
C ASN A 6 21.79 8.36 14.32
N GLY A 7 22.07 9.00 15.47
CA GLY A 7 22.33 10.44 15.54
C GLY A 7 21.09 11.32 15.47
N GLU A 8 19.90 10.73 15.37
CA GLU A 8 18.63 11.44 15.46
C GLU A 8 18.35 11.87 16.91
N LYS A 9 17.81 13.09 17.08
CA LYS A 9 17.29 13.54 18.38
C LYS A 9 16.18 12.56 18.81
N MET A 10 16.35 11.90 19.95
CA MET A 10 15.23 11.22 20.61
C MET A 10 14.12 12.24 20.83
N LEU A 11 12.88 11.84 20.52
CA LEU A 11 11.73 12.66 20.86
C LEU A 11 11.69 12.86 22.37
N PRO A 12 11.25 14.03 22.86
CA PRO A 12 11.10 14.25 24.29
C PRO A 12 10.25 13.13 24.89
N ALA A 13 10.70 12.56 26.01
CA ALA A 13 9.93 11.55 26.75
C ALA A 13 8.60 12.09 27.32
N ASP A 14 8.42 13.41 27.26
CA ASP A 14 7.27 14.15 27.76
C ASP A 14 6.35 14.51 26.59
N TYR A 15 5.32 13.68 26.37
CA TYR A 15 4.33 13.82 25.28
C TYR A 15 3.59 15.15 25.33
N ASP A 16 3.51 15.81 26.48
CA ASP A 16 2.75 17.06 26.63
C ASP A 16 3.44 18.29 25.99
N LYS A 17 4.63 18.13 25.38
CA LYS A 17 5.38 19.23 24.74
C LYS A 17 6.00 18.83 23.40
N LEU A 18 5.20 18.28 22.49
CA LEU A 18 5.59 18.17 21.09
C LEU A 18 5.60 19.56 20.44
N ASP A 19 6.79 20.14 20.28
CA ASP A 19 6.98 21.38 19.53
C ASP A 19 6.89 21.10 18.02
N TYR A 20 6.01 21.81 17.31
CA TYR A 20 5.80 21.61 15.88
C TYR A 20 7.08 21.81 15.08
N GLU A 21 7.88 22.84 15.38
CA GLU A 21 9.09 23.16 14.63
C GLU A 21 10.17 22.09 14.80
N GLU A 22 10.17 21.36 15.92
CA GLU A 22 11.10 20.25 16.14
C GLU A 22 10.67 18.94 15.43
N ILE A 23 9.38 18.75 15.17
CA ILE A 23 8.83 17.49 14.64
C ILE A 23 8.32 17.58 13.20
N LYS A 24 8.10 18.79 12.65
CA LYS A 24 7.45 18.98 11.35
C LYS A 24 8.12 18.22 10.21
N ASP A 25 9.45 18.07 10.24
CA ASP A 25 10.22 17.37 9.20
C ASP A 25 10.19 15.83 9.37
N ARG A 26 9.54 15.34 10.42
CA ARG A 26 9.34 13.92 10.72
C ARG A 26 7.90 13.48 10.57
N LEU A 27 7.00 14.42 10.24
CA LEU A 27 5.61 14.10 9.95
C LEU A 27 5.53 13.22 8.71
N CYS A 28 4.74 12.16 8.80
CA CYS A 28 4.54 11.19 7.73
C CYS A 28 3.09 10.68 7.72
N ILE A 29 2.76 9.91 6.69
CA ILE A 29 1.44 9.31 6.49
C ILE A 29 1.58 7.80 6.39
N THR A 30 0.70 7.09 7.09
CA THR A 30 0.42 5.66 6.83
C THR A 30 -1.02 5.53 6.34
N LEU A 31 -1.25 4.63 5.39
CA LEU A 31 -2.59 4.38 4.85
C LEU A 31 -3.27 3.26 5.63
N HIS A 32 -4.58 3.41 5.83
CA HIS A 32 -5.41 2.41 6.48
C HIS A 32 -6.77 2.34 5.80
N SER A 33 -7.40 1.16 5.84
CA SER A 33 -8.80 1.00 5.48
C SER A 33 -9.69 1.89 6.36
N LYS A 34 -10.68 2.60 5.79
CA LYS A 34 -11.68 3.34 6.58
C LYS A 34 -12.50 2.41 7.48
N GLU A 35 -12.75 1.18 7.05
CA GLU A 35 -13.47 0.19 7.85
C GLU A 35 -12.67 -0.20 9.10
N GLN A 36 -11.37 -0.45 8.92
CA GLN A 36 -10.48 -0.90 10.00
C GLN A 36 -9.93 0.25 10.87
N ARG A 37 -10.04 1.51 10.39
CA ARG A 37 -9.63 2.75 11.08
C ARG A 37 -10.09 2.82 12.54
N ILE A 38 -11.30 2.35 12.83
CA ILE A 38 -11.95 2.49 14.15
C ILE A 38 -11.10 1.86 15.27
N GLU A 39 -10.40 0.77 14.97
CA GLU A 39 -9.58 0.06 15.97
C GLU A 39 -8.13 0.55 15.96
N GLN A 40 -7.53 0.70 14.76
CA GLN A 40 -6.10 0.98 14.60
C GLN A 40 -5.72 2.45 14.88
N LEU A 41 -6.63 3.39 14.64
CA LEU A 41 -6.32 4.84 14.63
C LEU A 41 -7.11 5.64 15.66
N LYS A 42 -7.74 4.97 16.64
CA LYS A 42 -8.61 5.63 17.61
C LYS A 42 -7.86 6.73 18.37
N GLY A 43 -8.31 7.97 18.18
CA GLY A 43 -7.73 9.15 18.83
C GLY A 43 -6.53 9.76 18.09
N ASN A 44 -6.15 9.23 16.93
CA ASN A 44 -5.09 9.78 16.09
C ASN A 44 -5.63 10.71 14.99
N LEU A 45 -4.83 11.70 14.66
CA LEU A 45 -5.05 12.64 13.58
C LEU A 45 -5.04 11.87 12.26
N SER A 46 -6.13 12.00 11.51
CA SER A 46 -6.32 11.29 10.26
C SER A 46 -7.23 12.05 9.32
N MET A 47 -6.99 11.90 8.03
CA MET A 47 -7.71 12.55 6.95
C MET A 47 -8.15 11.51 5.94
N ASP A 48 -9.43 11.53 5.56
CA ASP A 48 -9.94 10.61 4.56
C ASP A 48 -9.43 11.01 3.18
N ILE A 49 -9.02 10.01 2.40
CA ILE A 49 -8.58 10.21 1.03
C ILE A 49 -9.81 10.30 0.15
N GLU A 50 -9.99 11.45 -0.50
CA GLU A 50 -11.11 11.71 -1.40
C GLU A 50 -11.12 10.70 -2.56
N GLY A 51 -12.32 10.30 -2.99
CA GLY A 51 -12.49 9.33 -4.06
C GLY A 51 -12.15 7.88 -3.68
N THR A 52 -11.78 7.57 -2.43
CA THR A 52 -11.42 6.22 -1.99
C THR A 52 -12.10 5.82 -0.67
N ASP A 53 -11.95 4.57 -0.26
CA ASP A 53 -12.26 4.04 1.07
C ASP A 53 -11.03 4.00 1.99
N LEU A 54 -9.98 4.78 1.71
CA LEU A 54 -8.77 4.87 2.54
C LEU A 54 -8.74 6.11 3.44
N THR A 55 -8.05 5.99 4.55
CA THR A 55 -7.73 7.10 5.46
C THR A 55 -6.22 7.20 5.63
N ALA A 56 -5.70 8.42 5.60
CA ALA A 56 -4.32 8.71 5.93
C ALA A 56 -4.20 9.05 7.41
N ALA A 57 -3.46 8.24 8.16
CA ALA A 57 -3.06 8.57 9.52
C ALA A 57 -1.80 9.42 9.50
N ILE A 58 -1.84 10.55 10.19
CA ILE A 58 -0.70 11.45 10.29
C ILE A 58 0.09 11.06 11.55
N ARG A 59 1.36 10.74 11.37
CA ARG A 59 2.24 10.18 12.41
C ARG A 59 3.58 10.90 12.44
N ILE A 60 4.34 10.71 13.51
CA ILE A 60 5.74 11.15 13.62
C ILE A 60 6.63 9.93 13.40
N PHE A 61 7.49 9.97 12.40
CA PHE A 61 8.48 8.92 12.17
C PHE A 61 9.61 8.99 13.22
N THR A 62 9.88 7.86 13.87
CA THR A 62 10.80 7.75 15.00
C THR A 62 12.13 7.07 14.68
N GLY A 63 12.29 6.64 13.42
CA GLY A 63 13.38 5.80 12.97
C GLY A 63 12.92 4.36 12.77
N LYS A 64 13.87 3.52 12.34
CA LYS A 64 13.66 2.11 12.01
C LYS A 64 14.24 1.22 13.11
N LYS A 65 13.52 0.16 13.48
CA LYS A 65 13.99 -0.87 14.41
C LYS A 65 13.58 -2.24 13.89
N ASP A 66 14.53 -3.17 13.81
CA ASP A 66 14.27 -4.57 13.40
C ASP A 66 13.50 -4.71 12.08
N ASN A 67 13.82 -3.86 11.10
CA ASN A 67 13.14 -3.73 9.81
C ASN A 67 11.74 -3.10 9.81
N GLU A 68 11.21 -2.70 10.95
CA GLU A 68 9.93 -1.99 11.06
C GLU A 68 10.13 -0.49 11.27
N ASN A 69 9.21 0.29 10.72
CA ASN A 69 9.17 1.73 10.95
C ASN A 69 8.50 2.01 12.31
N GLY A 70 9.18 2.78 13.16
CA GLY A 70 8.62 3.22 14.43
C GLY A 70 7.84 4.52 14.25
N TYR A 71 6.66 4.60 14.86
CA TYR A 71 5.80 5.77 14.79
C TYR A 71 5.28 6.24 16.14
N PHE A 72 5.09 7.55 16.28
CA PHE A 72 4.18 8.11 17.27
C PHE A 72 2.91 8.62 16.63
N GLY A 73 1.78 8.25 17.23
CA GLY A 73 0.47 8.82 16.94
C GLY A 73 0.38 10.28 17.41
N ILE A 74 -0.39 11.08 16.68
CA ILE A 74 -0.65 12.49 17.00
C ILE A 74 -2.12 12.62 17.35
N GLU A 75 -2.44 13.11 18.54
CA GLU A 75 -3.82 13.39 18.91
C GLU A 75 -4.33 14.71 18.29
N PRO A 76 -5.63 14.84 17.97
CA PRO A 76 -6.19 16.08 17.42
C PRO A 76 -5.93 17.35 18.25
N ARG A 77 -5.79 17.22 19.59
CA ARG A 77 -5.47 18.34 20.49
C ARG A 77 -4.16 19.07 20.17
N TYR A 78 -3.23 18.42 19.46
CA TYR A 78 -1.98 19.05 19.07
C TYR A 78 -2.16 20.13 18.00
N LEU A 79 -3.21 20.07 17.18
CA LEU A 79 -3.50 21.10 16.18
C LEU A 79 -3.68 22.49 16.82
N GLU A 80 -4.43 22.55 17.91
CA GLU A 80 -4.65 23.79 18.67
C GLU A 80 -3.35 24.31 19.27
N THR A 81 -2.55 23.41 19.85
CA THR A 81 -1.23 23.74 20.44
C THR A 81 -0.27 24.29 19.40
N TRP A 82 -0.27 23.72 18.18
CA TRP A 82 0.59 24.14 17.08
C TRP A 82 0.06 25.37 16.33
N GLY A 83 -1.20 25.74 16.54
CA GLY A 83 -1.86 26.78 15.75
C GLY A 83 -1.95 26.41 14.27
N LYS A 84 -2.19 25.12 13.97
CA LYS A 84 -2.23 24.55 12.62
C LYS A 84 -3.57 23.89 12.31
N THR A 85 -3.96 23.90 11.04
CA THR A 85 -5.09 23.09 10.57
C THR A 85 -4.64 21.65 10.26
N LEU A 86 -5.62 20.73 10.19
CA LEU A 86 -5.37 19.35 9.77
C LEU A 86 -4.71 19.32 8.38
N GLU A 87 -5.21 20.15 7.45
CA GLU A 87 -4.72 20.24 6.07
C GLU A 87 -3.26 20.71 6.03
N GLU A 88 -2.88 21.71 6.83
CA GLU A 88 -1.48 22.17 6.90
C GLU A 88 -0.54 21.06 7.37
N VAL A 89 -0.91 20.32 8.41
CA VAL A 89 -0.11 19.21 8.94
C VAL A 89 -0.05 18.05 7.94
N TYR A 90 -1.18 17.74 7.29
CA TYR A 90 -1.26 16.73 6.24
C TYR A 90 -0.36 17.06 5.04
N GLN A 91 -0.39 18.30 4.55
CA GLN A 91 0.47 18.74 3.45
C GLN A 91 1.96 18.70 3.83
N GLN A 92 2.30 19.09 5.06
CA GLN A 92 3.67 18.97 5.56
C GLN A 92 4.13 17.50 5.58
N ALA A 93 3.26 16.59 6.01
CA ALA A 93 3.57 15.15 6.00
C ALA A 93 3.81 14.65 4.57
N LEU A 94 2.92 14.97 3.61
CA LEU A 94 3.09 14.59 2.20
C LEU A 94 4.42 15.07 1.61
N GLN A 95 4.82 16.31 1.92
CA GLN A 95 6.10 16.86 1.44
C GLN A 95 7.32 16.14 2.03
N ASN A 96 7.21 15.60 3.24
CA ASN A 96 8.29 14.83 3.84
C ASN A 96 8.42 13.41 3.27
N MET A 97 7.31 12.82 2.83
CA MET A 97 7.26 11.39 2.50
C MET A 97 8.33 10.96 1.49
N PRO A 98 8.54 11.63 0.33
CA PRO A 98 9.56 11.19 -0.63
C PRO A 98 10.99 11.22 -0.07
N ARG A 99 11.26 12.09 0.91
CA ARG A 99 12.57 12.17 1.58
C ARG A 99 12.71 11.14 2.71
N LEU A 100 11.65 10.93 3.49
CA LEU A 100 11.65 9.97 4.60
C LEU A 100 11.61 8.52 4.09
N PHE A 101 10.89 8.30 3.00
CA PHE A 101 10.63 7.00 2.39
C PHE A 101 10.79 7.12 0.87
N PRO A 102 12.02 7.14 0.33
CA PRO A 102 12.27 7.16 -1.10
C PRO A 102 11.46 6.12 -1.87
N LEU A 103 10.96 6.53 -3.04
CA LEU A 103 10.06 5.72 -3.85
C LEU A 103 10.72 4.42 -4.33
N ARG A 104 9.94 3.34 -4.38
CA ARG A 104 10.26 2.12 -5.11
C ARG A 104 9.13 1.76 -6.05
N ILE A 105 9.43 1.66 -7.34
CA ILE A 105 8.51 1.15 -8.33
C ILE A 105 9.24 0.22 -9.31
N MET A 106 8.75 -0.99 -9.47
CA MET A 106 9.35 -1.95 -10.40
C MET A 106 8.28 -2.88 -10.97
N GLU A 107 8.57 -3.48 -12.12
CA GLU A 107 7.69 -4.47 -12.71
C GLU A 107 7.66 -5.74 -11.81
N MET A 108 6.50 -6.39 -11.72
CA MET A 108 6.27 -7.50 -10.78
C MET A 108 7.15 -8.72 -11.08
N ASP A 109 7.31 -9.13 -12.35
CA ASP A 109 8.19 -10.25 -12.71
C ASP A 109 9.66 -9.94 -12.36
N GLU A 110 10.10 -8.69 -12.53
CA GLU A 110 11.41 -8.23 -12.06
C GLU A 110 11.56 -8.38 -10.54
N MET A 111 10.57 -7.93 -9.77
CA MET A 111 10.56 -8.08 -8.31
C MET A 111 10.68 -9.56 -7.91
N ILE A 112 9.86 -10.43 -8.52
CA ILE A 112 9.87 -11.87 -8.25
C ILE A 112 11.24 -12.46 -8.59
N GLY A 113 11.83 -12.10 -9.73
CA GLY A 113 13.17 -12.52 -10.11
C GLY A 113 14.21 -12.14 -9.07
N ARG A 114 14.20 -10.88 -8.60
CA ARG A 114 15.12 -10.41 -7.54
C ARG A 114 14.96 -11.19 -6.25
N LEU A 115 13.73 -11.51 -5.83
CA LEU A 115 13.46 -12.33 -4.65
C LEU A 115 14.00 -13.76 -4.79
N ILE A 116 13.78 -14.41 -5.94
CA ILE A 116 14.25 -15.78 -6.21
C ILE A 116 15.78 -15.84 -6.23
N PHE A 117 16.43 -14.86 -6.84
CA PHE A 117 17.88 -14.84 -7.03
C PHE A 117 18.65 -14.09 -5.93
N GLY A 118 17.97 -13.52 -4.94
CA GLY A 118 18.58 -12.79 -3.84
C GLY A 118 19.37 -11.56 -4.30
N LEU A 119 18.83 -10.80 -5.26
CA LEU A 119 19.47 -9.60 -5.80
C LEU A 119 19.14 -8.36 -4.97
N ASP A 120 20.12 -7.48 -4.79
CA ASP A 120 19.93 -6.20 -4.10
C ASP A 120 19.02 -5.25 -4.87
N ASP A 121 18.28 -4.40 -4.16
CA ASP A 121 17.45 -3.35 -4.79
C ASP A 121 18.31 -2.25 -5.40
N VAL A 122 17.83 -1.64 -6.49
CA VAL A 122 18.52 -0.53 -7.17
C VAL A 122 17.90 0.78 -6.71
N GLU A 123 18.70 1.75 -6.26
CA GLU A 123 18.27 3.12 -5.92
C GLU A 123 17.45 3.76 -7.05
N GLN A 124 16.35 4.43 -6.69
CA GLN A 124 15.46 5.11 -7.63
C GLN A 124 15.28 6.55 -7.19
N ASP A 125 15.49 7.48 -8.12
CA ASP A 125 15.21 8.89 -7.92
C ASP A 125 13.82 9.20 -8.50
N SER A 126 12.91 9.66 -7.64
CA SER A 126 11.54 9.93 -8.04
C SER A 126 11.42 11.08 -9.06
N GLU A 127 12.33 12.04 -9.01
CA GLU A 127 12.36 13.19 -9.92
C GLU A 127 12.76 12.78 -11.34
N SER A 128 13.59 11.75 -11.50
CA SER A 128 14.05 11.22 -12.79
C SER A 128 13.31 9.96 -13.26
N LEU A 129 12.23 9.56 -12.60
CA LEU A 129 11.41 8.40 -13.03
C LEU A 129 10.84 8.59 -14.44
N GLU A 130 11.40 7.86 -15.41
CA GLU A 130 10.89 7.73 -16.78
C GLU A 130 10.36 6.31 -16.98
N ILE A 131 9.33 5.94 -16.21
CA ILE A 131 8.69 4.63 -16.32
C ILE A 131 7.44 4.77 -17.19
N GLU A 132 7.34 3.92 -18.20
CA GLU A 132 6.13 3.64 -18.97
C GLU A 132 5.70 2.21 -18.66
N PHE A 133 4.42 2.02 -18.32
CA PHE A 133 3.90 0.68 -18.06
C PHE A 133 3.59 -0.03 -19.37
N GLU A 134 4.16 -1.22 -19.50
CA GLU A 134 3.81 -2.12 -20.59
C GLU A 134 2.36 -2.61 -20.43
N PRO A 135 1.64 -2.80 -21.55
CA PRO A 135 0.30 -3.38 -21.52
C PRO A 135 0.26 -4.71 -20.76
N TYR A 136 -0.77 -4.89 -19.92
CA TYR A 136 -1.02 -6.10 -19.13
C TYR A 136 0.05 -6.46 -18.09
N LYS A 137 1.08 -5.64 -17.91
CA LYS A 137 2.06 -5.80 -16.83
C LYS A 137 1.58 -5.12 -15.55
N MET A 138 1.99 -5.67 -14.42
CA MET A 138 1.76 -5.09 -13.10
C MET A 138 3.06 -4.52 -12.57
N TYR A 139 2.97 -3.35 -11.96
CA TYR A 139 4.09 -2.67 -11.33
C TYR A 139 3.82 -2.57 -9.84
N VAL A 140 4.80 -2.93 -9.04
CA VAL A 140 4.72 -2.87 -7.58
C VAL A 140 5.21 -1.49 -7.16
N LEU A 141 4.35 -0.72 -6.53
CA LEU A 141 4.64 0.58 -5.92
C LEU A 141 4.79 0.43 -4.41
N SER A 142 5.94 0.81 -3.88
CA SER A 142 6.29 0.80 -2.47
C SER A 142 7.31 1.90 -2.15
N ASN A 143 8.02 1.76 -1.03
CA ASN A 143 9.14 2.61 -0.64
C ASN A 143 10.39 1.77 -0.31
N ASP A 144 11.52 2.42 -0.07
CA ASP A 144 12.80 1.78 0.21
C ASP A 144 12.82 0.96 1.51
N THR A 145 11.92 1.25 2.44
CA THR A 145 11.74 0.46 3.66
C THR A 145 10.92 -0.81 3.45
N LYS A 146 10.14 -0.90 2.36
CA LYS A 146 9.17 -1.98 2.07
C LYS A 146 8.10 -2.12 3.16
N THR A 147 7.81 -1.04 3.86
CA THR A 147 6.82 -0.98 4.95
C THR A 147 6.05 0.32 4.82
N ASP A 148 4.74 0.28 4.99
CA ASP A 148 3.82 1.42 4.76
C ASP A 148 3.94 2.05 3.35
N GLY A 149 4.48 1.32 2.38
CA GLY A 149 4.81 1.81 1.05
C GLY A 149 3.61 2.09 0.16
N ALA A 150 2.43 1.56 0.48
CA ALA A 150 1.20 1.89 -0.24
C ALA A 150 0.90 3.40 -0.19
N ALA A 151 1.34 4.11 0.86
CA ALA A 151 1.22 5.57 0.97
C ALA A 151 1.93 6.33 -0.17
N ALA A 152 2.81 5.67 -0.92
CA ALA A 152 3.45 6.22 -2.11
C ALA A 152 2.46 6.72 -3.17
N ILE A 153 1.24 6.17 -3.24
CA ILE A 153 0.20 6.66 -4.17
C ILE A 153 -0.15 8.14 -3.94
N LEU A 154 0.11 8.67 -2.74
CA LEU A 154 -0.17 10.05 -2.38
C LEU A 154 1.02 10.99 -2.64
N TYR A 155 2.16 10.48 -3.13
CA TYR A 155 3.34 11.31 -3.31
C TYR A 155 3.04 12.44 -4.30
N PRO A 156 3.36 13.70 -3.93
CA PRO A 156 3.01 14.85 -4.77
C PRO A 156 3.48 14.67 -6.22
N GLY A 157 2.54 14.70 -7.17
CA GLY A 157 2.80 14.62 -8.61
C GLY A 157 3.17 13.23 -9.14
N LEU A 158 3.26 12.19 -8.31
CA LEU A 158 3.70 10.86 -8.77
C LEU A 158 2.75 10.23 -9.79
N LEU A 159 1.47 10.09 -9.43
CA LEU A 159 0.48 9.46 -10.30
C LEU A 159 0.28 10.26 -11.60
N GLU A 160 0.30 11.59 -11.50
CA GLU A 160 0.25 12.49 -12.65
C GLU A 160 1.42 12.24 -13.61
N LYS A 161 2.63 12.14 -13.08
CA LYS A 161 3.84 11.88 -13.85
C LYS A 161 3.78 10.51 -14.53
N LEU A 162 3.42 9.46 -13.81
CA LEU A 162 3.28 8.11 -14.36
C LEU A 162 2.22 8.09 -15.47
N ALA A 163 1.04 8.68 -15.23
CA ALA A 163 -0.04 8.73 -16.22
C ALA A 163 0.36 9.53 -17.46
N SER A 164 1.11 10.62 -17.28
CA SER A 164 1.62 11.46 -18.36
C SER A 164 2.66 10.76 -19.22
N ASN A 165 3.56 9.98 -18.63
CA ASN A 165 4.55 9.18 -19.38
C ASN A 165 3.88 8.22 -20.38
N MET A 166 2.66 7.75 -20.05
CA MET A 166 1.92 6.77 -20.86
C MET A 166 0.74 7.36 -21.63
N GLN A 167 0.38 8.62 -21.33
CA GLN A 167 -0.85 9.28 -21.79
C GLN A 167 -2.11 8.44 -21.55
N SER A 168 -2.20 7.82 -20.37
CA SER A 168 -3.20 6.80 -20.04
C SER A 168 -3.59 6.82 -18.57
N ASN A 169 -4.81 6.37 -18.29
CA ASN A 169 -5.24 6.12 -16.91
C ASN A 169 -4.43 4.96 -16.29
N ILE A 170 -4.41 4.92 -14.96
CA ILE A 170 -3.73 3.90 -14.16
C ILE A 170 -4.76 3.24 -13.25
N PHE A 171 -4.89 1.91 -13.32
CA PHE A 171 -5.56 1.15 -12.27
C PHE A 171 -4.62 0.95 -11.09
N ILE A 172 -5.14 1.14 -9.88
CA ILE A 172 -4.45 0.99 -8.60
C ILE A 172 -5.18 -0.09 -7.80
N LEU A 173 -4.42 -1.07 -7.32
CA LEU A 173 -4.88 -2.25 -6.62
C LEU A 173 -4.30 -2.24 -5.19
N PRO A 174 -5.03 -1.63 -4.24
CA PRO A 174 -4.58 -1.36 -2.86
C PRO A 174 -4.83 -2.55 -1.93
N SER A 175 -4.18 -3.69 -2.18
CA SER A 175 -4.37 -4.88 -1.34
C SER A 175 -3.69 -4.79 0.03
N SER A 176 -2.48 -4.23 0.09
CA SER A 176 -1.58 -4.25 1.26
C SER A 176 -1.24 -2.84 1.73
N GLU A 177 -0.99 -2.62 3.02
CA GLU A 177 -0.47 -1.33 3.52
C GLU A 177 1.00 -1.10 3.12
N HIS A 178 1.74 -2.15 2.76
CA HIS A 178 3.16 -2.08 2.45
C HIS A 178 3.45 -1.82 0.96
N GLU A 179 2.54 -2.18 0.07
CA GLU A 179 2.67 -1.97 -1.37
C GLU A 179 1.32 -1.88 -2.08
N THR A 180 1.30 -1.22 -3.24
CA THR A 180 0.15 -1.16 -4.14
C THR A 180 0.56 -1.67 -5.51
N LEU A 181 -0.32 -2.39 -6.19
CA LEU A 181 -0.07 -2.77 -7.59
C LEU A 181 -0.67 -1.71 -8.52
N LEU A 182 0.07 -1.37 -9.56
CA LEU A 182 -0.32 -0.43 -10.59
C LEU A 182 -0.33 -1.13 -11.94
N THR A 183 -1.28 -0.77 -12.80
CA THR A 183 -1.33 -1.27 -14.18
C THR A 183 -1.95 -0.22 -15.10
N LYS A 184 -1.53 -0.25 -16.36
CA LYS A 184 -2.06 0.64 -17.40
C LYS A 184 -3.50 0.27 -17.72
N ASP A 185 -4.38 1.27 -17.79
CA ASP A 185 -5.71 1.07 -18.35
C ASP A 185 -5.63 0.93 -19.88
N THR A 186 -5.66 -0.31 -20.36
CA THR A 186 -5.70 -0.60 -21.81
C THR A 186 -7.09 -0.50 -22.41
N GLY A 187 -8.14 -0.35 -21.57
CA GLY A 187 -9.53 -0.46 -21.97
C GLY A 187 -10.02 -1.88 -22.25
N GLU A 188 -9.15 -2.90 -22.12
CA GLU A 188 -9.50 -4.30 -22.41
C GLU A 188 -9.86 -5.12 -21.18
N ILE A 189 -9.22 -4.82 -20.04
CA ILE A 189 -9.48 -5.47 -18.75
C ILE A 189 -10.35 -4.52 -17.92
N SER A 190 -11.48 -5.03 -17.43
CA SER A 190 -12.41 -4.20 -16.65
C SER A 190 -11.93 -4.00 -15.22
N ALA A 191 -12.43 -2.95 -14.56
CA ALA A 191 -12.22 -2.75 -13.12
C ALA A 191 -12.67 -3.97 -12.28
N ARG A 192 -13.72 -4.68 -12.72
CA ARG A 192 -14.23 -5.88 -12.04
C ARG A 192 -13.28 -7.08 -12.17
N ASP A 193 -12.60 -7.21 -13.31
CA ASP A 193 -11.59 -8.26 -13.50
C ASP A 193 -10.40 -8.00 -12.58
N TRP A 194 -9.93 -6.74 -12.49
CA TRP A 194 -8.89 -6.35 -11.53
C TRP A 194 -9.35 -6.50 -10.08
N GLN A 195 -10.62 -6.23 -9.79
CA GLN A 195 -11.18 -6.43 -8.46
C GLN A 195 -11.10 -7.88 -8.02
N SER A 196 -11.30 -8.82 -8.95
CA SER A 196 -11.16 -10.24 -8.65
C SER A 196 -9.72 -10.59 -8.22
N VAL A 197 -8.72 -9.95 -8.82
CA VAL A 197 -7.30 -10.09 -8.43
C VAL A 197 -7.06 -9.51 -7.03
N VAL A 198 -7.57 -8.32 -6.74
CA VAL A 198 -7.45 -7.67 -5.41
C VAL A 198 -8.06 -8.56 -4.32
N ILE A 199 -9.30 -9.03 -4.50
CA ILE A 199 -10.00 -9.86 -3.53
C ILE A 199 -9.24 -11.18 -3.28
N GLN A 200 -8.69 -11.80 -4.34
CA GLN A 200 -7.91 -13.03 -4.19
C GLN A 200 -6.59 -12.80 -3.45
N ALA A 201 -5.90 -11.70 -3.73
CA ALA A 201 -4.68 -11.32 -3.00
C ALA A 201 -4.99 -11.10 -1.51
N ASN A 202 -6.08 -10.39 -1.19
CA ASN A 202 -6.49 -10.11 0.18
C ASN A 202 -6.79 -11.38 0.99
N GLN A 203 -7.19 -12.49 0.36
CA GLN A 203 -7.42 -13.76 1.05
C GLN A 203 -6.13 -14.39 1.61
N GLN A 204 -4.96 -13.97 1.13
CA GLN A 204 -3.66 -14.49 1.58
C GLN A 204 -3.01 -13.60 2.65
N LEU A 205 -3.62 -12.45 2.96
CA LEU A 205 -3.10 -11.47 3.91
C LEU A 205 -3.78 -11.59 5.27
N PHE A 206 -3.10 -11.13 6.32
CA PHE A 206 -3.77 -10.94 7.61
C PHE A 206 -4.76 -9.78 7.50
N SER A 207 -5.87 -9.87 8.23
CA SER A 207 -6.92 -8.85 8.15
C SER A 207 -6.39 -7.44 8.40
N GLN A 208 -5.41 -7.28 9.31
CA GLN A 208 -4.84 -5.97 9.63
C GLN A 208 -3.99 -5.35 8.52
N ASP A 209 -3.50 -6.16 7.56
CA ASP A 209 -2.61 -5.70 6.49
C ASP A 209 -3.41 -5.27 5.24
N ILE A 210 -4.72 -5.59 5.21
CA ILE A 210 -5.59 -5.32 4.06
C ILE A 210 -6.01 -3.85 4.02
N LEU A 211 -5.74 -3.17 2.90
CA LEU A 211 -6.18 -1.79 2.68
C LEU A 211 -7.59 -1.69 2.10
N SER A 212 -7.89 -2.38 1.00
CA SER A 212 -9.21 -2.37 0.38
C SER A 212 -9.40 -3.56 -0.57
N ASP A 213 -10.67 -3.93 -0.78
CA ASP A 213 -11.11 -4.85 -1.84
C ASP A 213 -11.44 -4.12 -3.16
N GLU A 214 -11.40 -2.80 -3.14
CA GLU A 214 -11.82 -1.94 -4.24
C GLU A 214 -10.66 -1.67 -5.20
N VAL A 215 -11.00 -1.33 -6.45
CA VAL A 215 -10.04 -0.88 -7.46
C VAL A 215 -10.17 0.62 -7.61
N TYR A 216 -9.04 1.31 -7.65
CA TYR A 216 -9.01 2.74 -7.98
C TYR A 216 -8.47 2.97 -9.37
N CYS A 217 -8.76 4.15 -9.90
CA CYS A 217 -8.28 4.65 -11.16
C CYS A 217 -7.75 6.07 -10.94
N TYR A 218 -6.50 6.31 -11.32
CA TYR A 218 -6.03 7.67 -11.56
C TYR A 218 -6.38 8.06 -12.99
N ASP A 219 -7.25 9.05 -13.13
CA ASP A 219 -7.70 9.58 -14.41
C ASP A 219 -6.68 10.58 -14.95
N TYR A 220 -6.09 10.27 -16.10
CA TYR A 220 -5.06 11.10 -16.73
C TYR A 220 -5.61 12.46 -17.18
N GLN A 221 -6.87 12.54 -17.60
CA GLN A 221 -7.45 13.77 -18.13
C GLN A 221 -7.93 14.70 -17.00
N GLU A 222 -8.56 14.11 -15.98
CA GLU A 222 -9.13 14.86 -14.86
C GLU A 222 -8.13 15.09 -13.72
N HIS A 223 -6.97 14.42 -13.75
CA HIS A 223 -5.96 14.44 -12.69
C HIS A 223 -6.50 14.05 -11.31
N MET A 224 -7.45 13.11 -11.28
CA MET A 224 -8.15 12.68 -10.07
C MET A 224 -8.03 11.19 -9.81
N LEU A 225 -7.80 10.83 -8.55
CA LEU A 225 -7.92 9.47 -8.05
C LEU A 225 -9.40 9.20 -7.70
N LYS A 226 -9.94 8.10 -8.24
CA LYS A 226 -11.33 7.67 -7.97
C LYS A 226 -11.42 6.17 -7.84
N MET A 227 -12.28 5.71 -6.93
CA MET A 227 -12.74 4.34 -6.88
C MET A 227 -13.62 4.05 -8.10
N VAL A 228 -13.38 2.92 -8.75
CA VAL A 228 -14.06 2.51 -9.99
C VAL A 228 -14.85 1.20 -9.84
N THR A 229 -14.99 0.74 -8.60
CA THR A 229 -15.78 -0.41 -8.19
C THR A 229 -16.85 0.02 -7.18
N ASP A 230 -17.87 -0.82 -6.99
CA ASP A 230 -19.02 -0.53 -6.14
C ASP A 230 -19.04 -1.48 -4.93
N PRO A 231 -19.01 -0.97 -3.68
CA PRO A 231 -18.93 -1.79 -2.48
C PRO A 231 -20.04 -2.84 -2.31
N GLU A 232 -21.24 -2.60 -2.84
CA GLU A 232 -22.31 -3.60 -2.75
C GLU A 232 -22.06 -4.77 -3.72
N GLN A 233 -21.59 -4.48 -4.94
CA GLN A 233 -21.16 -5.50 -5.89
C GLN A 233 -19.91 -6.25 -5.41
N THR A 234 -19.00 -5.56 -4.70
CA THR A 234 -17.81 -6.17 -4.08
C THR A 234 -18.19 -7.30 -3.13
N LYS A 235 -19.19 -7.09 -2.27
CA LYS A 235 -19.67 -8.12 -1.33
C LYS A 235 -20.16 -9.38 -2.06
N GLU A 236 -20.87 -9.19 -3.17
CA GLU A 236 -21.36 -10.30 -3.99
C GLU A 236 -20.20 -11.06 -4.64
N LEU A 237 -19.26 -10.34 -5.27
CA LEU A 237 -18.09 -10.93 -5.91
C LEU A 237 -17.22 -11.70 -4.91
N ARG A 238 -16.98 -11.13 -3.72
CA ARG A 238 -16.24 -11.78 -2.63
C ARG A 238 -16.91 -13.10 -2.23
N ALA A 239 -18.22 -13.12 -2.05
CA ALA A 239 -18.96 -14.34 -1.70
C ALA A 239 -18.87 -15.41 -2.82
N GLN A 240 -18.93 -15.00 -4.09
CA GLN A 240 -18.80 -15.91 -5.24
C GLN A 240 -17.40 -16.53 -5.31
N LEU A 241 -16.34 -15.73 -5.13
CA LEU A 241 -14.95 -16.20 -5.15
C LEU A 241 -14.64 -17.14 -3.98
N GLN A 242 -15.16 -16.86 -2.79
CA GLN A 242 -15.01 -17.75 -1.63
C GLN A 242 -15.67 -19.11 -1.85
N GLN A 243 -16.88 -19.15 -2.42
CA GLN A 243 -17.55 -20.41 -2.76
C GLN A 243 -16.77 -21.23 -3.79
N MET A 244 -16.16 -20.55 -4.77
CA MET A 244 -15.34 -21.20 -5.79
C MET A 244 -14.06 -21.80 -5.21
N CYS A 245 -13.41 -21.12 -4.27
CA CYS A 245 -12.24 -21.66 -3.58
C CYS A 245 -12.58 -22.94 -2.79
N CYS A 246 -13.68 -22.91 -2.02
CA CYS A 246 -14.10 -24.08 -1.24
C CYS A 246 -14.50 -25.30 -2.09
N CYS A 247 -15.02 -25.11 -3.31
CA CYS A 247 -15.40 -26.25 -4.16
C CYS A 247 -14.19 -26.88 -4.88
N VAL A 248 -13.15 -26.10 -5.19
CA VAL A 248 -11.89 -26.62 -5.73
C VAL A 248 -11.21 -27.52 -4.69
N ASP A 249 -11.11 -27.07 -3.43
CA ASP A 249 -10.52 -27.87 -2.34
C ASP A 249 -11.26 -29.20 -2.09
N ALA A 250 -12.60 -29.19 -2.17
CA ALA A 250 -13.42 -30.39 -2.00
C ALA A 250 -13.25 -31.41 -3.13
N THR A 251 -12.93 -30.97 -4.34
CA THR A 251 -12.68 -31.85 -5.49
C THR A 251 -11.24 -32.37 -5.56
N GLY A 252 -10.26 -31.61 -5.03
CA GLY A 252 -8.85 -32.02 -4.97
C GLY A 252 -8.56 -33.11 -3.92
N ALA A 253 -9.40 -33.25 -2.89
CA ALA A 253 -9.24 -34.26 -1.84
C ALA A 253 -9.62 -35.71 -2.26
N ASN A 254 -10.05 -35.93 -3.51
CA ASN A 254 -10.64 -37.22 -3.92
C ASN A 254 -9.89 -37.97 -5.04
N THR A 255 -8.61 -37.69 -5.28
CA THR A 255 -7.79 -38.43 -6.26
C THR A 255 -6.38 -38.74 -5.78
N GLN A 256 -6.26 -39.68 -4.83
CA GLN A 256 -5.07 -40.53 -4.67
C GLN A 256 -5.48 -41.89 -4.09
N GLU A 257 -6.12 -42.75 -4.90
CA GLU A 257 -5.97 -44.20 -4.75
C GLU A 257 -4.84 -44.61 -5.68
N TYR A 258 -3.65 -44.83 -5.11
CA TYR A 258 -2.55 -45.47 -5.81
C TYR A 258 -2.88 -46.96 -5.95
N GLU A 259 -3.11 -47.43 -7.17
CA GLU A 259 -3.05 -48.85 -7.49
C GLU A 259 -1.58 -49.31 -7.34
N GLU A 260 -1.29 -50.10 -6.29
CA GLU A 260 -0.06 -50.87 -6.20
C GLU A 260 -0.13 -52.00 -7.24
N GLU A 261 0.57 -51.83 -8.37
CA GLU A 261 0.87 -52.93 -9.29
C GLU A 261 1.92 -53.85 -8.64
N ASP A 262 1.42 -55.01 -8.20
CA ASP A 262 2.19 -56.14 -7.66
C ASP A 262 3.04 -56.80 -8.77
N TYR A 263 4.32 -56.44 -8.86
CA TYR A 263 5.32 -57.18 -9.62
C TYR A 263 5.99 -58.20 -8.70
N GLY A 264 5.39 -59.39 -8.60
CA GLY A 264 5.94 -60.57 -7.93
C GLY A 264 6.64 -61.52 -8.92
N GLU A 265 7.90 -61.81 -8.63
CA GLU A 265 8.94 -62.51 -9.39
C GLU A 265 8.58 -63.92 -9.91
N GLU A 266 8.96 -64.22 -11.16
CA GLU A 266 9.17 -65.58 -11.66
C GLU A 266 10.51 -66.14 -11.14
N GLN A 267 10.47 -67.34 -10.55
CA GLN A 267 11.59 -68.29 -10.47
C GLN A 267 11.26 -69.54 -11.27
#